data_AF-A0ABD5RP78-F1
#
_entry.id   AF-A0ABD5RP78-F1
#
_cell.length_a   1.000
_cell.length_b   1.000
_cell.length_c   1.000
_cell.angle_alpha   90.00
_cell.angle_beta   90.00
_cell.angle_gamma   90.00
#
_symmetry.space_group_name_H-M   'P 1'
#
loop_
_entity.id
_entity.type
_entity.pdbx_description
1 polymer ?
#
loop_
_entity_poly.entity_id
_entity_poly.type
_entity_poly.pdbx_seq_one_letter_code
_entity_poly.pdbx_strand_id
1 'polypeptide(L)' 'MDEGWWRLVCTQCEFRGRAAERDLAERLAAVHTDAAGHEVELVAPDG' A
#
# COMPACT_ATOMS: atom_id res chain seq x y z
N MET A 1 20.25 -8.48 -0.76
CA MET A 1 19.10 -8.82 0.09
C MET A 1 17.96 -8.03 -0.50
N ASP A 2 17.08 -8.69 -1.25
CA ASP A 2 15.85 -8.04 -1.72
C ASP A 2 15.01 -7.78 -0.47
N GLU A 3 15.08 -6.55 0.02
CA GLU A 3 14.29 -6.11 1.16
C GLU A 3 12.82 -6.28 0.77
N GLY A 4 12.07 -7.09 1.52
CA GLY A 4 10.67 -7.34 1.24
C GLY A 4 9.82 -6.11 1.55
N TRP A 5 9.52 -5.29 0.54
CA TRP A 5 8.60 -4.16 0.66
C TRP A 5 7.15 -4.54 0.40
N TRP A 6 6.24 -4.13 1.28
CA TRP A 6 4.80 -4.10 1.01
C TRP A 6 4.51 -3.08 -0.08
N ARG A 7 3.71 -3.48 -1.07
CA ARG A 7 3.29 -2.59 -2.16
C ARG A 7 1.83 -2.20 -1.95
N LEU A 8 1.55 -0.92 -2.13
CA LEU A 8 0.21 -0.36 -2.12
C LEU A 8 -0.17 -0.02 -3.55
N VAL A 9 -1.31 -0.53 -4.01
CA VAL A 9 -1.80 -0.27 -5.35
C VAL A 9 -3.26 0.16 -5.25
N CYS A 10 -3.54 1.41 -5.62
CA CYS A 10 -4.91 1.81 -5.88
C CYS A 10 -5.25 1.44 -7.33
N THR A 11 -6.37 0.76 -7.55
CA THR A 11 -6.84 0.43 -8.91
C THR A 11 -7.74 1.53 -9.48
N GLN A 12 -8.21 2.43 -8.62
CA GLN A 12 -9.10 3.53 -8.98
C GLN A 12 -8.35 4.82 -9.34
N CYS A 13 -7.09 4.94 -8.92
CA CYS A 13 -6.22 6.05 -9.28
C CYS A 13 -4.77 5.57 -9.48
N GLU A 14 -3.89 6.41 -10.01
CA GLU A 14 -2.49 6.04 -10.29
C GLU A 14 -1.60 6.00 -9.03
N PHE A 15 -2.18 5.93 -7.83
CA PHE A 15 -1.43 5.85 -6.59
C PHE A 15 -0.71 4.51 -6.44
N ARG A 16 0.61 4.59 -6.23
CA ARG A 16 1.48 3.45 -5.96
C ARG A 16 2.42 3.80 -4.81
N GLY A 17 2.33 3.05 -3.73
CA GLY A 17 3.15 3.23 -2.54
C GLY A 17 3.98 2.00 -2.21
N ARG A 18 5.00 2.17 -1.37
CA ARG A 18 5.76 1.07 -0.79
C ARG A 18 6.01 1.35 0.68
N ALA A 19 5.99 0.30 1.49
CA ALA A 19 6.27 0.37 2.93
C ALA A 19 7.10 -0.84 3.36
N ALA A 20 8.06 -0.62 4.26
CA ALA A 20 8.89 -1.70 4.81
C ALA A 20 8.09 -2.59 5.76
N GLU A 21 7.10 -2.02 6.46
CA GLU A 21 6.28 -2.69 7.46
C GLU A 21 4.82 -2.76 7.01
N ARG A 22 4.15 -3.85 7.38
CA ARG A 22 2.72 -4.06 7.09
C ARG A 22 1.85 -2.97 7.72
N ASP A 23 2.10 -2.64 8.99
CA ASP A 23 1.31 -1.63 9.73
C ASP A 23 1.37 -0.25 9.04
N LEU A 24 2.56 0.13 8.57
CA LEU A 24 2.73 1.37 7.79
C LEU A 24 1.98 1.31 6.46
N ALA A 25 1.98 0.16 5.78
CA ALA A 25 1.22 -0.03 4.55
C ALA A 25 -0.30 0.08 4.83
N GLU A 26 -0.80 -0.55 5.88
CA GLU A 26 -2.21 -0.47 6.29
C GLU A 26 -2.62 0.96 6.63
N ARG A 27 -1.77 1.73 7.32
CA ARG A 27 -2.03 3.14 7.64
C ARG A 27 -2.06 4.03 6.39
N LEU A 28 -1.12 3.82 5.46
CA LEU A 28 -1.09 4.58 4.19
C LEU A 28 -2.31 4.27 3.31
N ALA A 29 -2.73 3.01 3.26
CA ALA A 29 -3.97 2.60 2.58
C ALA A 29 -5.18 3.28 3.20
N ALA A 30 -5.31 3.24 4.54
CA ALA A 30 -6.43 3.86 5.25
C ALA A 30 -6.51 5.38 5.01
N VAL A 31 -5.36 6.08 5.06
CA VAL A 31 -5.31 7.53 4.76
C VAL A 31 -5.75 7.81 3.32
N HIS A 32 -5.35 6.97 2.36
CA HIS A 32 -5.77 7.13 0.96
C HIS A 32 -7.27 6.89 0.80
N THR A 33 -7.81 5.84 1.43
CA THR A 33 -9.25 5.54 1.42
C THR A 33 -10.05 6.66 2.07
N ASP A 34 -9.59 7.23 3.18
CA ASP A 34 -10.27 8.36 3.84
C ASP A 34 -10.24 9.62 2.96
N ALA A 35 -9.09 9.96 2.38
CA ALA A 35 -8.92 11.18 1.60
C ALA A 35 -9.58 11.12 0.21
N ALA A 36 -9.53 9.97 -0.46
CA ALA A 36 -9.96 9.82 -1.85
C ALA A 36 -11.21 8.93 -2.01
N GLY A 37 -11.64 8.21 -0.97
CA GLY A 37 -12.73 7.24 -1.06
C GLY A 37 -12.39 6.01 -1.90
N HIS A 38 -11.10 5.75 -2.16
CA HIS A 38 -10.65 4.65 -3.01
C HIS A 38 -10.11 3.47 -2.20
N GLU A 39 -10.37 2.28 -2.69
CA GLU A 39 -9.81 1.05 -2.14
C GLU A 39 -8.36 0.87 -2.62
N VAL A 40 -7.49 0.52 -1.66
CA VAL A 40 -6.06 0.29 -1.91
C VAL A 40 -5.72 -1.14 -1.57
N GLU A 41 -5.20 -1.88 -2.56
CA GLU A 41 -4.75 -3.25 -2.38
C GLU A 41 -3.34 -3.27 -1.78
N LEU A 42 -3.14 -4.13 -0.77
CA LEU A 42 -1.85 -4.35 -0.13
C LEU A 42 -1.28 -5.68 -0.60
N VAL A 43 -0.19 -5.61 -1.36
CA VAL A 43 0.53 -6.79 -1.85
C VAL A 43 1.74 -7.03 -0.95
N ALA A 44 1.77 -8.20 -0.33
CA ALA A 44 2.90 -8.64 0.46
C ALA A 44 4.18 -8.72 -0.39
N PRO A 45 5.36 -8.50 0.21
CA PRO A 45 6.61 -8.82 -0.47
C PRO A 45 6.70 -10.32 -0.74
N ASP A 46 7.06 -10.67 -1.96
CA ASP A 46 7.44 -12.04 -2.30
C ASP A 46 8.73 -12.39 -1.53
N GLY A 47 8.65 -13.41 -0.67
CA GLY A 47 9.76 -13.91 0.14
C GLY A 47 10.61 -14.96 -0.56
#